data_AF-A0A822HEH2-F1
#
_entry.id   AF-A0A822HEH2-F1
#
_cell.length_a   1.000
_cell.length_b   1.000
_cell.length_c   1.000
_cell.angle_alpha   90.00
_cell.angle_beta   90.00
_cell.angle_gamma   90.00
#
_symmetry.space_group_name_H-M   'P 1'
#
loop_
_entity.id
_entity.type
_entity.pdbx_description
1 polymer ?
#
loop_
_entity_poly.entity_id
_entity_poly.type
_entity_poly.pdbx_seq_one_letter_code
_entity_poly.pdbx_strand_id
1 'polypeptide(L)'
;NLSKENILKELDETINTDSNVKITTTISQSLEYLDVTIENNNGYLKTSIYHKSASEPYILPYESDHARHIHANIIYTALVQAARSCSNMEDFDMERLSTEMILLVNGYPPKFIQHYIKKFFVKYDSMSIWTELNSEVNQQLHNMLLYRPTKRENKT
;
A
#
# COMPACT_ATOMS: atom_id res chain seq x y z
N ASN A 1 19.53 11.75 -20.88
CA ASN A 1 19.92 12.52 -19.67
C ASN A 1 19.52 13.97 -19.86
N LEU A 2 18.35 14.38 -19.36
CA LEU A 2 18.06 15.81 -19.20
C LEU A 2 18.95 16.36 -18.08
N SER A 3 19.56 17.53 -18.29
CA SER A 3 20.24 18.26 -17.22
C SER A 3 19.22 18.61 -16.13
N LYS A 4 19.66 18.65 -14.86
CA LYS A 4 18.86 19.13 -13.72
C LYS A 4 18.19 20.48 -14.02
N GLU A 5 18.90 21.35 -14.74
CA GLU A 5 18.41 22.68 -15.13
C GLU A 5 17.23 22.61 -16.11
N ASN A 6 17.23 21.64 -17.03
CA ASN A 6 16.12 21.47 -17.97
C ASN A 6 14.87 20.95 -17.26
N ILE A 7 15.03 20.05 -16.28
CA ILE A 7 13.92 19.52 -15.48
C ILE A 7 13.27 20.65 -14.66
N LEU A 8 14.07 21.49 -14.01
CA LEU A 8 13.57 22.63 -13.23
C LEU A 8 12.82 23.64 -14.12
N LYS A 9 13.37 23.93 -15.30
CA LYS A 9 12.73 24.83 -16.26
C LYS A 9 11.36 24.32 -16.73
N GLU A 10 11.27 23.04 -17.05
CA GLU A 10 10.01 22.41 -17.49
C GLU A 10 8.96 22.38 -16.37
N LEU A 11 9.39 22.16 -15.13
CA LEU A 11 8.53 22.24 -13.95
C LEU A 11 8.01 23.67 -13.73
N ASP A 12 8.87 24.69 -13.85
CA ASP A 12 8.50 26.11 -13.72
C ASP A 12 7.52 26.55 -14.81
N GLU A 13 7.71 26.13 -16.06
CA GLU A 13 6.76 26.38 -17.15
C GLU A 13 5.39 25.75 -16.86
N THR A 14 5.37 24.53 -16.33
CA THR A 14 4.15 23.81 -15.98
C THR A 14 3.42 24.46 -14.80
N ILE A 15 4.14 24.88 -13.76
CA ILE A 15 3.60 25.61 -12.60
C ILE A 15 2.83 26.86 -13.04
N ASN A 16 3.35 27.57 -14.04
CA ASN A 16 2.79 28.84 -14.49
C ASN A 16 1.64 28.70 -15.50
N THR A 17 1.27 27.48 -15.90
CA THR A 17 0.27 27.25 -16.95
C THR A 17 -1.18 27.42 -16.47
N ASP A 18 -1.49 27.07 -15.21
CA ASP A 18 -2.84 27.19 -14.65
C ASP A 18 -2.80 27.91 -13.29
N SER A 19 -3.46 29.05 -13.20
CA SER A 19 -3.51 29.88 -11.98
C SER A 19 -4.26 29.23 -10.81
N ASN A 20 -5.06 28.20 -11.06
CA ASN A 20 -5.81 27.45 -10.04
C ASN A 20 -5.05 26.22 -9.52
N VAL A 21 -3.98 25.80 -10.18
CA VAL A 21 -3.19 24.62 -9.78
C VAL A 21 -1.84 25.07 -9.23
N LYS A 22 -1.59 24.78 -7.95
CA LYS A 22 -0.27 25.00 -7.33
C LYS A 22 0.52 23.71 -7.34
N ILE A 23 1.58 23.66 -8.14
CA ILE A 23 2.55 22.55 -8.13
C ILE A 23 3.69 22.94 -7.18
N THR A 24 4.04 22.04 -6.26
CA THR A 24 5.16 22.21 -5.34
C THR A 24 6.25 21.21 -5.71
N THR A 25 7.47 21.70 -5.89
CA THR A 25 8.63 20.86 -6.25
C THR A 25 9.54 20.71 -5.05
N THR A 26 9.86 19.46 -4.69
CA THR A 26 10.80 19.13 -3.62
C THR A 26 11.80 18.11 -4.14
N ILE A 27 13.08 18.31 -3.82
CA ILE A 27 14.13 17.32 -4.06
C ILE A 27 14.46 16.67 -2.72
N SER A 28 14.21 15.38 -2.61
CA SER A 28 14.48 14.60 -1.40
C SER A 28 14.87 13.17 -1.77
N GLN A 29 15.54 12.47 -0.84
CA GLN A 29 15.79 11.04 -0.96
C GLN A 29 14.53 10.21 -0.66
N SER A 30 13.61 10.76 0.14
CA SER A 30 12.31 10.16 0.44
C SER A 30 11.21 11.23 0.36
N LEU A 31 10.05 10.87 -0.17
CA LEU A 31 8.88 11.75 -0.26
C LEU A 31 7.60 10.99 0.07
N GLU A 32 6.65 11.71 0.65
CA GLU A 32 5.33 11.20 0.99
C GLU A 32 4.32 11.75 -0.02
N TYR A 33 3.53 10.87 -0.65
CA TYR A 33 2.48 11.26 -1.58
C TYR A 33 1.25 10.38 -1.39
N LEU A 34 0.14 11.01 -1.01
CA LEU A 34 -1.09 10.32 -0.61
C LEU A 34 -0.80 9.28 0.48
N ASP A 35 -1.08 8.01 0.20
CA ASP A 35 -0.91 6.89 1.13
C ASP A 35 0.40 6.11 0.89
N VAL A 36 1.36 6.69 0.16
CA VAL A 36 2.61 6.02 -0.24
C VAL A 36 3.83 6.87 0.12
N THR A 37 4.82 6.22 0.72
CA THR A 37 6.17 6.75 0.86
C THR A 37 7.01 6.22 -0.29
N ILE A 38 7.74 7.10 -0.97
CA ILE A 38 8.64 6.76 -2.07
C ILE A 38 10.06 7.11 -1.63
N GLU A 39 10.96 6.13 -1.66
CA GLU A 39 12.36 6.29 -1.28
C GLU A 39 13.28 5.92 -2.44
N ASN A 40 14.31 6.71 -2.68
CA ASN A 40 15.39 6.37 -3.59
C ASN A 40 16.46 5.56 -2.85
N ASN A 41 16.49 4.27 -3.12
CA ASN A 41 17.50 3.33 -2.64
C ASN A 41 18.53 3.09 -3.76
N ASN A 42 19.59 3.90 -3.77
CA ASN A 42 20.74 3.74 -4.68
C ASN A 42 20.37 3.69 -6.18
N GLY A 43 19.42 4.52 -6.61
CA GLY A 43 18.96 4.60 -7.99
C GLY A 43 17.70 3.77 -8.28
N TYR A 44 17.21 3.01 -7.31
CA TYR A 44 15.95 2.27 -7.41
C TYR A 44 14.88 2.91 -6.53
N LEU A 45 13.68 3.09 -7.08
CA LEU A 45 12.55 3.57 -6.29
C LEU A 45 11.96 2.41 -5.49
N LYS A 46 11.91 2.58 -4.18
CA LYS A 46 11.23 1.72 -3.22
C LYS A 46 9.96 2.43 -2.77
N THR A 47 8.85 1.71 -2.69
CA THR A 47 7.58 2.24 -2.18
C THR A 47 7.10 1.46 -0.97
N SER A 48 6.46 2.15 -0.04
CA SER A 48 5.82 1.56 1.15
C SER A 48 4.57 2.36 1.54
N ILE A 49 3.75 1.83 2.45
CA ILE A 49 2.60 2.57 2.97
C ILE A 49 3.08 3.76 3.81
N TYR A 50 2.47 4.93 3.60
CA TYR A 50 2.66 6.07 4.47
C TYR A 50 1.68 6.03 5.65
N HIS A 51 2.22 6.04 6.87
CA HIS A 51 1.43 6.15 8.10
C HIS A 51 1.66 7.51 8.76
N LYS A 52 0.59 8.30 8.90
CA LYS A 52 0.69 9.59 9.57
C LYS A 52 0.93 9.38 11.06
N SER A 53 1.98 9.98 11.63
CA SER A 53 2.36 9.75 13.04
C SER A 53 1.28 10.08 14.07
N ALA A 54 0.30 10.91 13.69
CA ALA A 54 -0.82 11.31 14.54
C ALA A 54 -2.15 10.58 14.22
N SER A 55 -2.18 9.66 13.26
CA SER A 55 -3.40 8.89 12.99
C SER A 55 -3.53 7.75 13.98
N GLU A 56 -4.57 7.78 14.80
CA GLU A 56 -5.01 6.57 15.50
C GLU A 56 -5.39 5.52 14.45
N PRO A 57 -4.98 4.25 14.61
CA PRO A 57 -5.39 3.17 13.71
C PRO A 57 -6.84 2.78 14.03
N TYR A 58 -7.77 3.70 13.75
CA TYR A 58 -9.19 3.45 13.94
C TYR A 58 -9.68 2.54 12.83
N ILE A 59 -9.87 1.28 13.16
CA ILE A 59 -10.61 0.32 12.33
C ILE A 59 -11.89 -0.05 13.06
N LEU A 60 -12.88 -0.54 12.30
CA LEU A 60 -14.16 -0.96 12.85
C LEU A 60 -13.95 -2.07 13.92
N PRO A 61 -14.35 -1.87 15.19
CA PRO A 61 -14.22 -2.89 16.23
C PRO A 61 -15.02 -4.15 15.90
N TYR A 62 -14.52 -5.32 16.29
CA TYR A 62 -15.16 -6.60 15.96
C TYR A 62 -16.55 -6.78 16.59
N GLU A 63 -16.75 -6.22 17.79
CA GLU A 63 -18.04 -6.28 18.52
C GLU A 63 -19.09 -5.29 17.99
N SER A 64 -18.76 -4.51 16.97
CA SER A 64 -19.75 -3.61 16.35
C SER A 64 -20.81 -4.42 15.61
N ASP A 65 -22.04 -3.89 15.54
CA ASP A 65 -23.18 -4.54 14.88
C ASP A 65 -23.11 -4.43 13.34
N HIS A 66 -22.07 -5.03 12.77
CA HIS A 66 -21.87 -5.12 11.33
C HIS A 66 -21.80 -6.57 10.89
N ALA A 67 -22.24 -6.82 9.66
CA ALA A 67 -22.20 -8.16 9.12
C ALA A 67 -20.75 -8.68 9.03
N ARG A 68 -20.57 -9.97 9.32
CA ARG A 68 -19.25 -10.65 9.33
C ARG A 68 -18.40 -10.42 8.07
N HIS A 69 -19.04 -10.24 6.91
CA HIS A 69 -18.35 -9.99 5.66
C HIS A 69 -17.68 -8.60 5.60
N ILE A 70 -18.17 -7.60 6.36
CA ILE A 70 -17.55 -6.27 6.47
C ILE A 70 -16.21 -6.38 7.20
N HIS A 71 -16.19 -7.06 8.35
CA HIS A 71 -14.97 -7.37 9.10
C HIS A 71 -13.95 -8.16 8.27
N ALA A 72 -14.42 -9.15 7.51
CA ALA A 72 -13.57 -9.90 6.60
C ALA A 72 -12.99 -9.03 5.48
N ASN A 73 -13.79 -8.09 4.96
CA ASN A 73 -13.37 -7.19 3.89
C ASN A 73 -12.29 -6.23 4.37
N ILE A 74 -12.34 -5.75 5.62
CA ILE A 74 -11.30 -4.88 6.20
C ILE A 74 -9.92 -5.56 6.12
N ILE A 75 -9.83 -6.82 6.54
CA ILE A 75 -8.58 -7.61 6.48
C ILE A 75 -8.12 -7.73 5.03
N TYR A 76 -9.03 -8.08 4.13
CA TYR A 76 -8.71 -8.27 2.73
C TYR A 76 -8.24 -6.97 2.06
N THR A 77 -8.89 -5.84 2.33
CA THR A 77 -8.53 -4.53 1.76
C THR A 77 -7.18 -4.05 2.26
N ALA A 78 -6.88 -4.25 3.55
CA ALA A 78 -5.58 -3.90 4.13
C ALA A 78 -4.44 -4.69 3.46
N LEU A 79 -4.61 -6.01 3.28
CA LEU A 79 -3.60 -6.83 2.60
C LEU A 79 -3.42 -6.47 1.12
N VAL A 80 -4.52 -6.15 0.42
CA VAL A 80 -4.43 -5.67 -0.98
C VAL A 80 -3.71 -4.32 -1.05
N GLN A 81 -3.96 -3.41 -0.11
CA GLN A 81 -3.28 -2.11 -0.05
C GLN A 81 -1.79 -2.29 0.23
N ALA A 82 -1.43 -3.10 1.24
CA ALA A 82 -0.04 -3.42 1.54
C ALA A 82 0.68 -4.02 0.33
N ALA A 83 0.09 -5.01 -0.33
CA ALA A 83 0.70 -5.64 -1.50
C ALA A 83 0.86 -4.68 -2.70
N ARG A 84 0.01 -3.65 -2.81
CA ARG A 84 0.09 -2.64 -3.87
C ARG A 84 1.09 -1.54 -3.58
N SER A 85 1.17 -1.10 -2.33
CA SER A 85 2.01 0.03 -1.95
C SER A 85 3.45 -0.41 -1.66
N CYS A 86 3.65 -1.58 -1.05
CA CYS A 86 4.97 -2.08 -0.70
C CYS A 86 5.62 -2.78 -1.91
N SER A 87 6.76 -2.27 -2.38
CA SER A 87 7.49 -2.81 -3.53
C SER A 87 8.53 -3.88 -3.16
N ASN A 88 8.70 -4.16 -1.87
CA ASN A 88 9.61 -5.20 -1.38
C ASN A 88 8.92 -6.04 -0.30
N MET A 89 9.51 -7.21 -0.07
CA MET A 89 8.96 -8.24 0.79
C MET A 89 8.93 -7.81 2.26
N GLU A 90 10.00 -7.16 2.73
CA GLU A 90 10.17 -6.77 4.13
C GLU A 90 9.10 -5.76 4.54
N ASP A 91 8.90 -4.71 3.73
CA ASP A 91 7.86 -3.70 4.01
C ASP A 91 6.46 -4.31 3.93
N PHE A 92 6.21 -5.21 2.97
CA PHE A 92 4.93 -5.90 2.88
C PHE A 92 4.64 -6.75 4.13
N ASP A 93 5.63 -7.50 4.60
CA ASP A 93 5.47 -8.35 5.79
C ASP A 93 5.28 -7.51 7.06
N MET A 94 6.02 -6.41 7.19
CA MET A 94 5.86 -5.46 8.28
C MET A 94 4.45 -4.86 8.30
N GLU A 95 3.89 -4.49 7.14
CA GLU A 95 2.52 -4.00 7.06
C GLU A 95 1.47 -5.07 7.34
N ARG A 96 1.71 -6.31 6.92
CA ARG A 96 0.86 -7.46 7.26
C ARG A 96 0.83 -7.67 8.78
N LEU A 97 1.99 -7.65 9.44
CA LEU A 97 2.11 -7.81 10.90
C LEU A 97 1.46 -6.64 11.65
N SER A 98 1.69 -5.41 11.19
CA SER A 98 1.04 -4.20 11.74
C SER A 98 -0.49 -4.30 11.65
N THR A 99 -1.01 -4.70 10.48
CA THR A 99 -2.44 -4.94 10.25
C THR A 99 -2.99 -6.00 11.21
N GLU A 100 -2.29 -7.13 11.38
CA GLU A 100 -2.67 -8.19 12.32
C GLU A 100 -2.74 -7.67 13.76
N MET A 101 -1.75 -6.88 14.19
CA MET A 101 -1.73 -6.27 15.52
C MET A 101 -2.90 -5.30 15.73
N ILE A 102 -3.18 -4.43 14.75
CA ILE A 102 -4.31 -3.49 14.81
C ILE A 102 -5.64 -4.26 14.94
N LEU A 103 -5.82 -5.34 14.18
CA LEU A 103 -7.02 -6.19 14.26
C LEU A 103 -7.17 -6.82 15.65
N LEU A 104 -6.10 -7.34 16.24
CA LEU A 104 -6.11 -7.92 17.58
C LEU A 104 -6.51 -6.89 18.64
N VAL A 105 -5.93 -5.69 18.59
CA VAL A 105 -6.25 -4.59 19.51
C VAL A 105 -7.73 -4.16 19.38
N ASN A 106 -8.31 -4.27 18.19
CA ASN A 106 -9.72 -3.97 17.92
C ASN A 106 -10.68 -5.17 18.16
N GLY A 107 -10.20 -6.21 18.85
CA GLY A 107 -11.03 -7.32 19.33
C GLY A 107 -11.31 -8.42 18.31
N TYR A 108 -10.63 -8.44 17.16
CA TYR A 108 -10.85 -9.49 16.16
C TYR A 108 -10.32 -10.84 16.69
N PRO A 109 -11.10 -11.93 16.61
CA PRO A 109 -10.63 -13.24 17.07
C PRO A 109 -9.41 -13.72 16.27
N PRO A 110 -8.34 -14.23 16.91
CA PRO A 110 -7.12 -14.67 16.20
C PRO A 110 -7.40 -15.69 15.09
N LYS A 111 -8.29 -16.65 15.34
CA LYS A 111 -8.71 -17.63 14.33
C LYS A 111 -9.42 -17.00 13.13
N PHE A 112 -10.17 -15.91 13.36
CA PHE A 112 -10.83 -15.16 12.29
C PHE A 112 -9.79 -14.45 11.43
N ILE A 113 -8.83 -13.77 12.07
CA ILE A 113 -7.75 -13.06 11.38
C ILE A 113 -6.94 -14.04 10.51
N GLN A 114 -6.42 -15.11 11.12
CA GLN A 114 -5.62 -16.12 10.43
C GLN A 114 -6.37 -16.76 9.26
N HIS A 115 -7.67 -17.03 9.42
CA HIS A 115 -8.50 -17.59 8.35
C HIS A 115 -8.53 -16.67 7.12
N TYR A 116 -8.74 -15.37 7.31
CA TYR A 116 -8.86 -14.42 6.20
C TYR A 116 -7.51 -14.02 5.59
N ILE A 117 -6.44 -13.95 6.40
CA ILE A 117 -5.07 -13.82 5.89
C ILE A 117 -4.72 -15.04 5.02
N LYS A 118 -4.98 -16.25 5.51
CA LYS A 118 -4.77 -17.48 4.72
C LYS A 118 -5.54 -17.45 3.41
N LYS A 119 -6.80 -17.06 3.47
CA LYS A 119 -7.67 -16.98 2.29
C LYS A 119 -7.16 -15.98 1.26
N PHE A 120 -6.54 -14.88 1.69
CA PHE A 120 -5.89 -13.93 0.79
C PHE A 120 -4.72 -14.57 0.04
N PHE A 121 -3.79 -15.22 0.74
CA PHE A 121 -2.62 -15.83 0.11
C PHE A 121 -2.99 -17.00 -0.80
N VAL A 122 -3.94 -17.86 -0.38
CA VAL A 122 -4.45 -18.96 -1.22
C VAL A 122 -5.11 -18.42 -2.50
N LYS A 123 -5.84 -17.30 -2.42
CA LYS A 123 -6.52 -16.70 -3.58
C LYS A 123 -5.54 -16.23 -4.66
N TYR A 124 -4.33 -15.83 -4.26
CA TYR A 124 -3.33 -15.27 -5.16
C TYR A 124 -2.13 -16.19 -5.38
N ASP A 125 -2.28 -17.48 -5.04
CA ASP A 125 -1.22 -18.49 -5.12
C ASP A 125 0.11 -18.04 -4.51
N SER A 126 0.03 -17.31 -3.40
CA SER A 126 1.15 -16.60 -2.79
C SER A 126 1.43 -17.06 -1.36
N MET A 127 1.12 -18.33 -1.08
CA MET A 127 1.28 -18.91 0.26
C MET A 127 2.74 -18.93 0.74
N SER A 128 3.70 -19.05 -0.18
CA SER A 128 5.14 -19.01 0.12
C SER A 128 5.61 -17.68 0.71
N ILE A 129 4.88 -16.57 0.45
CA ILE A 129 5.13 -15.28 1.10
C ILE A 129 4.95 -15.43 2.62
N TRP A 130 3.91 -16.14 3.05
CA TRP A 130 3.59 -16.27 4.46
C TRP A 130 4.43 -17.32 5.19
N THR A 131 4.88 -18.37 4.49
CA THR A 131 5.67 -19.45 5.11
C THR A 131 7.18 -19.19 5.08
N GLU A 132 7.67 -18.53 4.04
CA GLU A 132 9.11 -18.48 3.72
C GLU A 132 9.62 -17.07 3.37
N LEU A 133 8.77 -16.04 3.41
CA LEU A 133 9.12 -14.68 3.00
C LEU A 133 9.70 -14.61 1.57
N ASN A 134 9.09 -15.34 0.64
CA ASN A 134 9.55 -15.43 -0.74
C ASN A 134 9.38 -14.10 -1.48
N SER A 135 10.50 -13.42 -1.78
CA SER A 135 10.52 -12.11 -2.43
C SER A 135 10.09 -12.14 -3.91
N GLU A 136 10.37 -13.22 -4.64
CA GLU A 136 9.97 -13.35 -6.04
C GLU A 136 8.44 -13.44 -6.17
N VAL A 137 7.81 -14.27 -5.35
CA VAL A 137 6.35 -14.41 -5.32
C VAL A 137 5.69 -13.13 -4.81
N ASN A 138 6.33 -12.41 -3.87
CA ASN A 138 5.89 -11.09 -3.44
C ASN A 138 5.89 -10.08 -4.60
N GLN A 139 6.97 -10.04 -5.39
CA GLN A 139 7.05 -9.16 -6.55
C GLN A 139 5.97 -9.49 -7.60
N GLN A 140 5.69 -10.77 -7.84
CA GLN A 140 4.62 -11.21 -8.73
C GLN A 140 3.25 -10.75 -8.22
N LEU A 141 2.97 -10.93 -6.93
CA LEU A 141 1.75 -10.46 -6.28
C LEU A 141 1.60 -8.94 -6.39
N HIS A 142 2.67 -8.19 -6.11
CA HIS A 142 2.72 -6.74 -6.21
C HIS A 142 2.37 -6.27 -7.63
N ASN A 143 3.09 -6.78 -8.64
CA ASN A 143 2.85 -6.43 -10.04
C ASN A 143 1.41 -6.75 -10.46
N MET A 144 0.91 -7.94 -10.12
CA MET A 144 -0.46 -8.34 -10.45
C MET A 144 -1.51 -7.41 -9.84
N LEU A 145 -1.32 -6.98 -8.59
CA LEU A 145 -2.28 -6.12 -7.91
C LEU A 145 -2.17 -4.65 -8.30
N LEU A 146 -0.97 -4.18 -8.64
CA LEU A 146 -0.68 -2.82 -9.10
C LEU A 146 -1.40 -2.53 -10.43
N TYR A 147 -1.30 -3.46 -11.39
CA TYR A 147 -1.92 -3.30 -12.71
C TYR A 147 -3.37 -3.81 -12.77
N ARG A 148 -3.95 -4.20 -11.64
CA ARG A 148 -5.32 -4.69 -11.62
C ARG A 148 -6.29 -3.53 -11.86
N PRO A 149 -7.07 -3.55 -12.96
CA PRO A 149 -7.98 -2.46 -13.27
C PRO A 149 -9.04 -2.31 -12.18
N THR A 150 -9.32 -1.07 -11.83
CA THR A 150 -10.42 -0.70 -10.94
C THR A 150 -11.76 -1.06 -11.57
N LYS A 151 -12.81 -1.24 -10.76
CA LYS A 151 -14.17 -1.48 -11.29
C LYS A 151 -14.65 -0.37 -12.24
N ARG A 152 -14.06 0.82 -12.15
CA ARG A 152 -14.34 1.97 -13.02
C ARG A 152 -13.72 1.78 -14.41
N GLU A 153 -12.49 1.28 -14.48
CA GLU A 153 -11.79 1.02 -15.75
C GLU A 153 -12.39 -0.15 -16.52
N ASN A 154 -12.91 -1.17 -15.83
CA ASN A 154 -13.57 -2.33 -16.45
C ASN A 154 -14.97 -2.04 -17.04
N LYS A 155 -15.49 -0.81 -16.88
CA LYS A 155 -16.81 -0.38 -17.42
C LYS A 155 -16.70 0.48 -18.68
N THR A 156 -15.49 0.73 -19.16
CA THR A 156 -15.16 1.43 -20.40
C THR A 156 -14.78 0.42 -21.47
#